data_AF-A0A7X6Q292-F1
#
_entry.id   AF-A0A7X6Q292-F1
#
_cell.length_a   1.000
_cell.length_b   1.000
_cell.length_c   1.000
_cell.angle_alpha   90.00
_cell.angle_beta   90.00
_cell.angle_gamma   90.00
#
_symmetry.space_group_name_H-M   'P 1'
#
loop_
_entity.id
_entity.type
_entity.pdbx_description
1 polymer ?
#
loop_
_entity_poly.entity_id
_entity_poly.type
_entity_poly.pdbx_seq_one_letter_code
_entity_poly.pdbx_strand_id
1 'polypeptide(L)' 'MKEFDRNLAESLRGGVIMDVVNVEQARIAEEAGAIAVMALERVPADIRAAGGISRMSDPGMVKEIMKVVKIPVMAKVR' A
#
# COMPACT_ATOMS: atom_id res chain seq x y z
N MET A 1 -1.60 -24.30 -6.05
CA MET A 1 -1.35 -23.09 -5.25
C MET A 1 -0.03 -22.51 -5.72
N LYS A 2 0.04 -21.24 -6.14
CA LYS A 2 1.32 -20.66 -6.57
C LYS A 2 2.21 -20.46 -5.33
N GLU A 3 3.47 -20.87 -5.44
CA GLU A 3 4.47 -20.64 -4.40
C GLU A 3 4.78 -19.14 -4.30
N PHE A 4 5.07 -18.65 -3.10
CA PHE A 4 5.46 -17.25 -2.91
C PHE A 4 6.83 -17.00 -3.55
N ASP A 5 6.89 -16.01 -4.44
CA ASP A 5 8.14 -15.64 -5.10
C ASP A 5 9.07 -14.93 -4.11
N ARG A 6 10.06 -15.66 -3.59
CA ARG A 6 11.05 -15.10 -2.66
C ARG A 6 11.88 -13.98 -3.29
N ASN A 7 12.03 -13.97 -4.62
CA ASN A 7 12.76 -12.92 -5.32
C ASN A 7 12.02 -11.58 -5.23
N LEU A 8 10.69 -11.59 -5.10
CA LEU A 8 9.92 -10.37 -4.87
C LEU A 8 10.32 -9.73 -3.54
N ALA A 9 10.42 -10.50 -2.45
CA ALA A 9 10.83 -9.97 -1.15
C ALA A 9 12.26 -9.43 -1.17
N GLU A 10 13.16 -10.10 -1.89
CA GLU A 10 14.54 -9.62 -2.06
C GLU A 10 14.62 -8.30 -2.83
N SER A 11 13.77 -8.10 -3.86
CA SER A 11 13.73 -6.85 -4.62
C SER A 11 13.31 -5.63 -3.80
N LEU A 12 12.68 -5.84 -2.62
CA LEU A 12 12.24 -4.77 -1.72
C LEU A 12 13.26 -4.44 -0.63
N ARG A 13 14.37 -5.20 -0.54
CA ARG A 13 15.39 -5.04 0.51
C ARG A 13 16.07 -3.66 0.40
N GLY A 14 16.15 -2.95 1.53
CA GLY A 14 16.81 -1.64 1.61
C GLY A 14 15.94 -0.46 1.19
N GLY A 15 14.69 -0.69 0.79
CA GLY A 15 13.73 0.37 0.47
C GLY A 15 12.77 0.68 1.63
N VAL A 16 11.93 1.69 1.41
CA VAL A 16 10.84 2.08 2.32
C VAL A 16 9.50 1.82 1.63
N ILE A 17 8.57 1.19 2.35
CA ILE A 17 7.18 1.00 1.91
C ILE A 17 6.30 1.98 2.67
N MET A 18 5.50 2.78 1.97
CA MET A 18 4.70 3.85 2.58
C MET A 18 3.20 3.52 2.54
N ASP A 19 2.53 3.69 3.69
CA ASP A 19 1.07 3.66 3.81
C ASP A 19 0.47 4.90 3.13
N VAL A 20 -0.51 4.71 2.22
CA VAL A 20 -1.15 5.79 1.46
C VAL A 20 -2.67 5.61 1.39
N VAL A 21 -3.42 6.70 1.52
CA VAL A 21 -4.90 6.68 1.57
C VAL A 21 -5.59 7.23 0.31
N ASN A 22 -4.82 7.72 -0.67
CA ASN A 22 -5.35 8.22 -1.94
C ASN A 22 -4.26 8.25 -3.03
N VAL A 23 -4.66 8.61 -4.25
CA VAL A 23 -3.80 8.73 -5.43
C VAL A 23 -2.70 9.79 -5.27
N GLU A 24 -2.98 10.89 -4.58
CA GLU A 24 -2.01 11.98 -4.39
C GLU A 24 -0.86 11.52 -3.49
N GLN A 25 -1.18 10.91 -2.35
CA GLN A 25 -0.17 10.35 -1.45
C GLN A 25 0.65 9.25 -2.11
N ALA A 26 0.03 8.43 -2.98
CA ALA A 26 0.75 7.41 -3.73
C ALA A 26 1.81 8.02 -4.67
N ARG A 27 1.49 9.12 -5.36
CA ARG A 27 2.46 9.84 -6.20
C ARG A 27 3.58 10.46 -5.36
N ILE A 28 3.23 11.11 -4.25
CA ILE A 28 4.21 11.72 -3.34
C ILE A 28 5.17 10.64 -2.80
N ALA A 29 4.65 9.46 -2.43
CA ALA A 29 5.47 8.36 -1.96
C ALA A 29 6.45 7.87 -3.04
N GLU A 30 5.99 7.71 -4.28
CA GLU A 30 6.83 7.32 -5.41
C GLU A 30 7.91 8.37 -5.71
N GLU A 31 7.54 9.65 -5.75
CA GLU A 31 8.46 10.77 -5.96
C GLU A 31 9.50 10.90 -4.83
N ALA A 32 9.11 10.56 -3.60
CA ALA A 32 10.01 10.52 -2.45
C ALA A 32 10.96 9.30 -2.43
N GLY A 33 10.84 8.39 -3.41
CA GLY A 33 11.70 7.22 -3.53
C GLY A 33 11.24 5.99 -2.73
N ALA A 34 9.95 5.90 -2.40
CA ALA A 34 9.39 4.67 -1.85
C ALA A 34 9.56 3.51 -2.84
N ILE A 35 9.95 2.34 -2.35
CA ILE A 35 10.12 1.14 -3.21
C ILE A 35 8.80 0.44 -3.50
N ALA A 36 7.78 0.72 -2.69
CA ALA A 36 6.41 0.23 -2.84
C ALA A 36 5.47 1.12 -2.01
N VAL A 37 4.16 1.01 -2.27
CA VAL A 37 3.11 1.63 -1.45
C VAL A 37 2.17 0.58 -0.88
N MET A 38 1.59 0.88 0.28
CA MET A 38 0.56 0.09 0.95
C MET A 38 -0.75 0.89 0.90
N ALA A 39 -1.71 0.43 0.11
CA ALA A 39 -3.01 1.06 -0.04
C ALA A 39 -3.95 0.67 1.11
N LEU A 40 -4.48 1.67 1.81
CA LEU A 40 -5.45 1.50 2.88
C LEU A 40 -6.32 2.76 3.07
N GLU A 41 -7.60 2.60 3.40
CA GLU A 41 -8.56 3.70 3.59
C GLU A 41 -8.21 4.63 4.76
N ARG A 42 -7.52 4.11 5.78
CA ARG A 42 -7.17 4.84 7.00
C ARG A 42 -5.82 4.38 7.50
N VAL A 43 -4.96 5.31 7.86
CA VAL A 43 -3.64 4.98 8.43
C VAL A 43 -3.80 4.39 9.85
N PRO A 44 -2.81 3.65 10.38
CA PRO A 44 -2.93 3.02 11.69
C PRO A 44 -3.22 3.97 12.86
N ALA A 45 -2.78 5.24 12.77
CA ALA A 45 -3.12 6.27 13.75
C ALA A 45 -4.63 6.55 13.79
N ASP A 46 -5.25 6.74 12.62
CA ASP A 46 -6.68 6.99 12.49
C ASP A 46 -7.51 5.77 12.89
N ILE A 47 -7.06 4.56 12.54
CA ILE A 47 -7.72 3.31 12.96
C ILE A 47 -7.74 3.23 14.50
N ARG A 48 -6.63 3.54 15.16
CA ARG A 48 -6.54 3.54 16.63
C ARG A 48 -7.43 4.60 17.27
N ALA A 49 -7.49 5.80 16.69
CA ALA A 49 -8.30 6.90 17.21
C ALA A 49 -9.81 6.65 17.01
N ALA A 50 -10.21 6.11 15.87
CA ALA A 50 -11.63 5.86 15.55
C ALA A 50 -12.17 4.57 16.19
N GLY A 51 -11.31 3.57 16.40
CA GLY A 51 -11.74 2.24 16.84
C GLY A 51 -12.61 1.51 15.81
N GLY A 52 -13.39 0.53 16.28
CA GLY A 52 -14.31 -0.25 15.46
C GLY A 52 -13.64 -1.30 14.56
N ILE A 53 -14.34 -1.69 13.49
CA ILE A 53 -13.87 -2.76 12.59
C ILE A 53 -13.15 -2.12 11.39
N SER A 54 -11.87 -2.43 11.22
CA SER A 54 -11.12 -2.14 10.00
C SER A 54 -11.10 -3.38 9.10
N ARG A 55 -11.40 -3.21 7.80
CA ARG A 55 -11.40 -4.28 6.79
C ARG A 55 -10.43 -3.92 5.66
N MET A 56 -10.37 -4.79 4.65
CA MET A 56 -9.74 -4.44 3.37
C MET A 56 -10.40 -3.21 2.79
N SER A 57 -9.60 -2.35 2.17
CA SER A 57 -10.07 -1.17 1.44
C SER A 57 -10.86 -1.52 0.19
N ASP A 58 -11.71 -0.60 -0.25
CA ASP A 58 -12.45 -0.75 -1.49
C ASP A 58 -11.50 -1.10 -2.66
N PRO A 59 -11.74 -2.20 -3.40
CA PRO A 59 -10.92 -2.56 -4.57
C PRO A 59 -10.84 -1.46 -5.63
N GLY A 60 -11.85 -0.59 -5.74
CA GLY A 60 -11.84 0.59 -6.62
C GLY A 60 -10.70 1.55 -6.26
N MET A 61 -10.57 1.90 -4.98
CA MET A 61 -9.48 2.74 -4.46
C MET A 61 -8.11 2.11 -4.74
N VAL A 62 -7.95 0.81 -4.46
CA VAL A 62 -6.68 0.10 -4.71
C VAL A 62 -6.34 0.12 -6.21
N LYS A 63 -7.32 -0.13 -7.09
CA LYS A 63 -7.13 -0.08 -8.55
C LYS A 63 -6.77 1.31 -9.05
N GLU A 64 -7.29 2.36 -8.43
CA GLU A 64 -6.92 3.74 -8.78
C GLU A 64 -5.45 4.01 -8.44
N ILE A 65 -5.00 3.60 -7.24
CA ILE A 65 -3.59 3.71 -6.84
C ILE A 65 -2.69 2.92 -7.80
N MET A 66 -3.06 1.68 -8.13
CA MET A 66 -2.30 0.83 -9.08
C MET A 66 -2.15 1.44 -10.48
N LYS A 67 -3.09 2.29 -10.91
CA LYS A 67 -3.03 2.93 -12.24
C LYS A 67 -2.07 4.12 -12.30
N VAL A 68 -1.77 4.74 -11.16
CA VAL A 68 -1.04 6.02 -11.12
C VAL A 68 0.42 5.90 -10.74
N VAL A 69 0.82 4.85 -10.01
CA VAL A 69 2.22 4.60 -9.64
C VAL A 69 2.81 3.44 -10.44
N LYS A 70 4.13 3.44 -10.63
CA LYS A 70 4.89 2.38 -11.32
C LYS A 70 5.55 1.41 -10.34
N ILE A 71 5.65 1.79 -9.07
CA ILE A 71 6.15 0.93 -7.99
C ILE A 71 5.08 -0.10 -7.53
N PRO A 72 5.50 -1.25 -6.97
CA PRO A 72 4.58 -2.25 -6.43
C PRO A 72 3.54 -1.67 -5.46
N VAL A 73 2.31 -2.16 -5.58
CA VAL A 73 1.20 -1.80 -4.69
C VAL A 73 0.81 -3.01 -3.83
N MET A 74 0.83 -2.81 -2.52
CA MET A 74 0.35 -3.76 -1.53
C MET A 74 -1.00 -3.32 -0.97
N ALA A 75 -1.75 -4.25 -0.40
CA ALA A 75 -3.01 -3.97 0.29
C ALA A 75 -3.15 -4.91 1.50
N LYS A 76 -3.97 -4.49 2.48
CA LYS A 76 -4.21 -5.27 3.71
C LYS A 76 -5.49 -6.09 3.59
N VAL A 77 -5.43 -7.35 4.03
CA VAL A 77 -6.60 -8.21 4.30
C VAL A 77 -6.67 -8.47 5.81
N ARG A 78 -7.87 -8.79 6.31
CA ARG A 78 -8.09 -9.14 7.73
C ARG A 78 -7.44 -10.45 8.10
#